data_AF-A0A502SS77-F1
#
_entry.id   AF-A0A502SS77-F1
#
_cell.length_a   1.000
_cell.length_b   1.000
_cell.length_c   1.000
_cell.angle_alpha   90.00
_cell.angle_beta   90.00
_cell.angle_gamma   90.00
#
_symmetry.space_group_name_H-M   'P 1'
#
loop_
_entity.id
_entity.type
_entity.pdbx_description
1 polymer ?
#
loop_
_entity_poly.entity_id
_entity_poly.type
_entity_poly.pdbx_seq_one_letter_code
_entity_poly.pdbx_strand_id
1 'polypeptide(L)'
;MLEGLTGLRDKMTSRFAAKWLAIAGSLLLLVCLGRTAYLEHIVAPDATSCDGHLPPVTQTKDQDALMTDGNLQLLAVWPTQVAINHHVCIVVGGVVPQAAEVNLADGINRARKTRDSAQASYEAASGSARDTAWNTLQAADAALQKALTAAAAQPQPVALSVFLNGKTAPGLTVQARATSGQQPLLFWLKVPNDAGESGATFWRELLSGQLTSGDQNLTDQGSAKVGQKALAIGLSRSATTMPDTTSATITVFFYDLMTLAVGTLSLLCFAVSFCGLARQTTMLRDNKRTRNDAQIAADALTAAQTADQEAKAKLGAAVDAATTAKTSADDAESAVAKAADDAAKATATEAAANAAASSGRAQTAVVAATTAASDAANALKAAQAMAVEAAKTGNVERPVGPYSLARTQMAFWMFLTVTGFIFIWLTMGIYLGLITGGILVLLGINATSGMAAISLSDGSDETSTTNSFFLDILSDGKGPVLHRIQAVAWTCILGILFLWNVVWSFTFVNFDTNLLLLVGVAQSMYVGFKWKEAPAAPADQK
;
A
#
# COMPACT_ATOMS: atom_id res chain seq x y z
N MET A 1 36.06 -10.92 22.17
CA MET A 1 35.06 -9.97 21.61
C MET A 1 33.77 -10.65 21.12
N LEU A 2 33.83 -11.85 20.53
CA LEU A 2 32.64 -12.61 20.10
C LEU A 2 31.81 -13.23 21.25
N GLU A 3 32.40 -13.49 22.42
CA GLU A 3 31.65 -13.93 23.63
C GLU A 3 30.93 -12.78 24.36
N GLY A 4 31.32 -11.53 24.12
CA GLY A 4 30.62 -10.35 24.66
C GLY A 4 29.30 -10.03 23.95
N LEU A 5 29.17 -10.46 22.69
CA LEU A 5 27.98 -10.26 21.86
C LEU A 5 26.91 -11.34 22.11
N THR A 6 27.29 -12.52 22.57
CA THR A 6 26.33 -13.59 22.95
C THR A 6 25.66 -13.29 24.29
N GLY A 7 26.37 -12.70 25.26
CA GLY A 7 25.80 -12.28 26.54
C GLY A 7 24.81 -11.11 26.45
N LEU A 8 24.88 -10.28 25.40
CA LEU A 8 23.90 -9.23 25.14
C LEU A 8 22.61 -9.77 24.50
N ARG A 9 22.72 -10.89 23.78
CA ARG A 9 21.59 -11.59 23.13
C ARG A 9 20.69 -12.30 24.14
N ASP A 10 21.25 -12.84 25.22
CA ASP A 10 20.48 -13.49 26.29
C ASP A 10 19.83 -12.52 27.29
N LYS A 11 20.37 -11.30 27.46
CA LYS A 11 19.76 -10.28 28.33
C LYS A 11 18.59 -9.51 27.67
N MET A 12 18.44 -9.62 26.35
CA MET A 12 17.25 -9.14 25.65
C MET A 12 16.13 -10.17 25.84
N THR A 13 15.46 -10.14 27.00
CA THR A 13 14.16 -10.77 27.11
C THR A 13 13.30 -10.32 25.93
N SER A 14 12.64 -11.24 25.23
CA SER A 14 11.83 -10.91 24.04
C SER A 14 10.83 -9.76 24.32
N ARG A 15 10.43 -9.56 25.58
CA ARG A 15 9.60 -8.45 26.07
C ARG A 15 10.32 -7.09 25.95
N PHE A 16 11.59 -7.05 26.36
CA PHE A 16 12.44 -5.87 26.27
C PHE A 16 12.71 -5.50 24.82
N ALA A 17 13.07 -6.48 23.98
CA ALA A 17 13.27 -6.26 22.55
C ALA A 17 12.01 -5.71 21.86
N ALA A 18 10.82 -6.25 22.15
CA ALA A 18 9.56 -5.75 21.60
C ALA A 18 9.27 -4.29 22.00
N LYS A 19 9.54 -3.91 23.26
CA LYS A 19 9.38 -2.53 23.73
C LYS A 19 10.34 -1.56 23.04
N TRP A 20 11.61 -1.93 22.90
CA TRP A 20 12.59 -1.10 22.21
C TRP A 20 12.27 -0.93 20.72
N LEU A 21 11.75 -1.97 20.07
CA LEU A 21 11.29 -1.87 18.69
C LEU A 21 10.07 -0.94 18.55
N ALA A 22 9.15 -0.93 19.52
CA ALA A 22 8.05 0.05 19.52
C ALA A 22 8.58 1.50 19.66
N ILE A 23 9.53 1.73 20.57
CA ILE A 23 10.15 3.05 20.76
C ILE A 23 10.90 3.47 19.48
N ALA A 24 11.67 2.57 18.87
CA ALA A 24 12.38 2.83 17.63
C ALA A 24 11.41 3.13 16.48
N GLY A 25 10.31 2.38 16.36
CA GLY A 25 9.24 2.64 15.38
C GLY A 25 8.63 4.03 15.55
N SER A 26 8.29 4.41 16.79
CA SER A 26 7.75 5.75 17.09
C SER A 26 8.74 6.86 16.74
N LEU A 27 10.03 6.71 17.07
CA LEU A 27 11.06 7.68 16.72
C LEU A 27 11.22 7.82 15.20
N LEU A 28 11.26 6.70 14.47
CA LEU A 28 11.33 6.70 13.01
C LEU A 28 10.08 7.34 12.38
N LEU A 29 8.89 7.11 12.95
CA LEU A 29 7.67 7.76 12.50
C LEU A 29 7.74 9.29 12.70
N LEU A 30 8.24 9.75 13.85
CA LEU A 30 8.44 11.18 14.10
C LEU A 30 9.46 11.80 13.14
N VAL A 31 10.55 11.10 12.82
CA VAL A 31 11.52 11.53 11.80
C VAL A 31 10.87 11.60 10.42
N CYS A 32 10.03 10.61 10.07
CA CYS A 32 9.27 10.59 8.83
C CYS A 32 8.36 11.83 8.71
N LEU A 33 7.55 12.09 9.73
CA LEU A 33 6.63 13.24 9.79
C LEU A 33 7.37 14.59 9.82
N GLY A 34 8.47 14.67 10.57
CA GLY A 34 9.31 15.86 10.63
C GLY A 34 9.95 16.16 9.27
N ARG A 35 10.37 15.12 8.53
CA ARG A 35 10.94 15.28 7.20
C ARG A 35 9.89 15.68 6.16
N THR A 36 8.67 15.13 6.20
CA THR A 36 7.60 15.57 5.29
C THR A 36 7.27 17.04 5.52
N ALA A 37 7.11 17.46 6.78
CA ALA A 37 6.88 18.86 7.12
C ALA A 37 8.06 19.77 6.73
N TYR A 38 9.30 19.29 6.86
CA TYR A 38 10.50 20.03 6.44
C TYR A 38 10.54 20.25 4.92
N LEU A 39 10.25 19.21 4.13
CA LEU A 39 10.22 19.29 2.67
C LEU A 39 9.15 20.28 2.19
N GLU A 40 7.98 20.26 2.82
CA GLU A 40 6.86 21.15 2.52
C GLU A 40 7.20 22.63 2.82
N HIS A 41 7.84 22.93 3.95
CA HIS A 41 8.09 24.31 4.36
C HIS A 41 9.37 24.94 3.81
N ILE A 42 10.44 24.17 3.63
CA ILE A 42 11.78 24.75 3.38
C ILE A 42 12.25 24.54 1.94
N VAL A 43 11.91 23.42 1.30
CA VAL A 43 12.43 23.09 -0.03
C VAL A 43 11.55 23.65 -1.15
N ALA A 44 10.23 23.78 -0.91
CA ALA A 44 9.29 24.36 -1.87
C ALA A 44 8.44 25.46 -1.21
N PRO A 45 9.03 26.63 -0.86
CA PRO A 45 8.25 27.72 -0.28
C PRO A 45 7.10 28.09 -1.22
N ASP A 46 5.89 28.10 -0.69
CA ASP A 46 4.70 28.42 -1.47
C ASP A 46 4.73 29.91 -1.85
N ALA A 47 4.91 30.18 -3.14
CA ALA A 47 5.04 31.54 -3.63
C ALA A 47 3.66 32.21 -3.66
N THR A 48 3.51 33.29 -2.89
CA THR A 48 2.27 34.10 -2.88
C THR A 48 2.16 35.04 -4.08
N SER A 49 3.27 35.23 -4.82
CA SER A 49 3.32 36.01 -6.05
C SER A 49 4.41 35.47 -6.98
N CYS A 50 4.29 35.77 -8.27
CA CYS A 50 5.28 35.40 -9.27
C CYS A 50 6.42 36.43 -9.43
N ASP A 51 6.38 37.53 -8.68
CA ASP A 51 7.34 38.62 -8.80
C ASP A 51 8.73 38.20 -8.28
N GLY A 52 9.77 38.43 -9.08
CA GLY A 52 11.17 38.15 -8.72
C GLY A 52 11.60 36.68 -8.80
N HIS A 53 10.68 35.75 -9.07
CA HIS A 53 10.97 34.31 -9.15
C HIS A 53 11.06 33.77 -10.58
N LEU A 54 10.46 34.47 -11.54
CA LEU A 54 10.50 34.09 -12.94
C LEU A 54 11.81 34.59 -13.59
N PRO A 55 12.52 33.74 -14.36
CA PRO A 55 13.65 34.21 -15.15
C PRO A 55 13.17 35.24 -16.20
N PRO A 56 14.03 36.20 -16.59
CA PRO A 56 13.68 37.15 -17.64
C PRO A 56 13.35 36.39 -18.93
N VAL A 57 12.08 36.47 -19.33
CA VAL A 57 11.55 35.75 -20.49
C VAL A 57 11.97 36.49 -21.76
N THR A 58 12.92 35.92 -22.49
CA THR A 58 13.33 36.42 -23.81
C THR A 58 12.59 35.65 -24.88
N GLN A 59 11.73 36.32 -25.64
CA GLN A 59 10.94 35.69 -26.69
C GLN A 59 11.60 35.79 -28.05
N THR A 60 11.27 34.87 -28.95
CA THR A 60 11.65 34.98 -30.36
C THR A 60 10.73 35.96 -31.09
N LYS A 61 11.21 36.53 -32.19
CA LYS A 61 10.39 37.40 -33.05
C LYS A 61 9.12 36.71 -33.56
N ASP A 62 9.18 35.41 -33.77
CA ASP A 62 8.02 34.61 -34.20
C ASP A 62 6.99 34.47 -33.07
N GLN A 63 7.43 34.29 -31.82
CA GLN A 63 6.54 34.30 -30.66
C GLN A 63 5.88 35.66 -30.47
N ASP A 64 6.62 36.76 -30.63
CA ASP A 64 6.07 38.12 -30.60
C ASP A 64 4.98 38.33 -31.66
N ALA A 65 5.18 37.85 -32.88
CA ALA A 65 4.18 37.91 -33.93
C ALA A 65 2.92 37.08 -33.58
N LEU A 66 3.10 35.85 -33.11
CA LEU A 66 2.00 34.99 -32.69
C LEU A 66 1.19 35.58 -31.54
N MET A 67 1.84 36.17 -30.53
CA MET A 67 1.15 36.85 -29.44
C MET A 67 0.37 38.07 -29.93
N THR A 68 0.96 38.83 -30.85
CA THR A 68 0.33 40.01 -31.46
C THR A 68 -0.95 39.63 -32.20
N ASP A 69 -0.96 38.48 -32.87
CA ASP A 69 -2.12 37.90 -33.55
C ASP A 69 -3.15 37.28 -32.59
N GLY A 70 -2.86 37.23 -31.29
CA GLY A 70 -3.73 36.65 -30.27
C GLY A 70 -3.64 35.13 -30.17
N ASN A 71 -2.56 34.51 -30.68
CA ASN A 71 -2.28 33.11 -30.42
C ASN A 71 -1.65 32.97 -29.04
N LEU A 72 -2.27 32.14 -28.18
CA LEU A 72 -1.84 31.97 -26.80
C LEU A 72 -0.47 31.27 -26.77
N GLN A 73 0.49 31.86 -26.06
CA GLN A 73 1.84 31.32 -25.90
C GLN A 73 2.14 31.09 -24.42
N LEU A 74 2.75 29.95 -24.10
CA LEU A 74 3.32 29.65 -22.79
C LEU A 74 4.85 29.84 -22.89
N LEU A 75 5.37 30.79 -22.14
CA LEU A 75 6.72 31.32 -22.37
C LEU A 75 7.72 30.88 -21.32
N ALA A 76 7.26 30.75 -20.08
CA ALA A 76 8.07 30.27 -18.97
C ALA A 76 7.19 29.62 -17.90
N VAL A 77 7.78 28.70 -17.13
CA VAL A 77 7.17 28.05 -15.98
C VAL A 77 8.17 28.02 -14.83
N TRP A 78 7.71 28.28 -13.62
CA TRP A 78 8.49 28.17 -12.39
C TRP A 78 7.60 27.72 -11.21
N PRO A 79 8.11 26.89 -10.30
CA PRO A 79 9.42 26.24 -10.33
C PRO A 79 9.42 25.04 -11.29
N THR A 80 10.60 24.61 -11.73
CA THR A 80 10.75 23.42 -12.61
C THR A 80 10.49 22.11 -11.87
N GLN A 81 10.61 22.12 -10.54
CA GLN A 81 10.26 21.02 -9.64
C GLN A 81 9.32 21.55 -8.57
N VAL A 82 8.17 20.91 -8.38
CA VAL A 82 7.14 21.37 -7.45
C VAL A 82 6.49 20.18 -6.74
N ALA A 83 6.12 20.35 -5.48
CA ALA A 83 5.28 19.37 -4.80
C ALA A 83 3.81 19.57 -5.17
N ILE A 84 3.00 18.52 -5.05
CA ILE A 84 1.54 18.68 -5.03
C ILE A 84 1.12 19.64 -3.91
N ASN A 85 -0.03 20.29 -4.06
CA ASN A 85 -0.56 21.31 -3.15
C ASN A 85 0.31 22.57 -3.01
N HIS A 86 1.12 22.90 -4.02
CA HIS A 86 1.86 24.18 -4.11
C HIS A 86 1.49 24.99 -5.35
N HIS A 87 1.76 26.30 -5.29
CA HIS A 87 1.56 27.19 -6.42
C HIS A 87 2.62 27.04 -7.52
N VAL A 88 2.19 27.24 -8.75
CA VAL A 88 3.03 27.29 -9.94
C VAL A 88 2.81 28.63 -10.64
N CYS A 89 3.91 29.26 -11.00
CA CYS A 89 3.96 30.47 -11.80
C CYS A 89 4.20 30.14 -13.26
N ILE A 90 3.44 30.78 -14.12
CA ILE A 90 3.59 30.69 -15.56
C ILE A 90 3.61 32.08 -16.17
N VAL A 91 4.30 32.24 -17.29
CA VAL A 91 4.25 33.47 -18.08
C VAL A 91 3.55 33.16 -19.39
N VAL A 92 2.47 33.89 -19.64
CA VAL A 92 1.67 33.73 -20.86
C VAL A 92 1.63 35.04 -21.63
N GLY A 93 1.41 34.95 -22.93
CA GLY A 93 1.15 36.09 -23.80
C GLY A 93 0.19 35.73 -24.93
N GLY A 94 -0.31 36.75 -25.63
CA GLY A 94 -1.26 36.56 -26.72
C GLY A 94 -2.65 36.11 -26.25
N VAL A 95 -3.11 36.53 -25.07
CA VAL A 95 -4.44 36.15 -24.55
C VAL A 95 -5.54 36.69 -25.47
N VAL A 96 -5.37 37.91 -25.98
CA VAL A 96 -6.18 38.53 -27.02
C VAL A 96 -5.29 39.17 -28.08
N PRO A 97 -5.75 39.31 -29.33
CA PRO A 97 -4.98 39.98 -30.38
C PRO A 97 -4.78 41.46 -30.06
N GLN A 98 -3.63 42.01 -30.44
CA GLN A 98 -3.33 43.43 -30.26
C GLN A 98 -4.35 44.32 -30.97
N ALA A 99 -4.89 43.87 -32.10
CA ALA A 99 -5.98 44.55 -32.80
C ALA A 99 -7.23 44.72 -31.92
N ALA A 100 -7.53 43.77 -31.03
CA ALA A 100 -8.65 43.89 -30.09
C ALA A 100 -8.39 44.97 -29.02
N GLU A 101 -7.13 45.11 -28.56
CA GLU A 101 -6.73 46.17 -27.64
C GLU A 101 -6.82 47.56 -28.29
N VAL A 102 -6.31 47.68 -29.53
CA VAL A 102 -6.35 48.92 -30.31
C VAL A 102 -7.79 49.29 -30.67
N ASN A 103 -8.63 48.34 -31.09
CA ASN A 103 -10.02 48.58 -31.40
C ASN A 103 -10.84 49.11 -30.21
N LEU A 104 -10.49 48.69 -28.99
CA LEU A 104 -11.08 49.23 -27.77
C LEU A 104 -10.69 50.69 -27.55
N ALA A 105 -9.41 51.04 -27.71
CA ALA A 105 -8.92 52.41 -27.61
C ALA A 105 -9.50 53.32 -28.70
N ASP A 106 -9.54 52.86 -29.94
CA ASP A 106 -10.13 53.56 -31.07
C ASP A 106 -11.65 53.72 -30.92
N GLY A 107 -12.33 52.74 -30.32
CA GLY A 107 -13.75 52.82 -29.98
C GLY A 107 -14.05 53.98 -29.02
N ILE A 108 -13.21 54.17 -28.00
CA ILE A 108 -13.31 55.29 -27.06
C ILE A 108 -13.04 56.61 -27.78
N ASN A 109 -11.99 56.67 -28.62
CA ASN A 109 -11.65 57.88 -29.38
C ASN A 109 -12.77 58.27 -30.35
N ARG A 110 -13.37 57.30 -31.06
CA ARG A 110 -14.53 57.54 -31.93
C ARG A 110 -15.74 58.03 -31.14
N ALA A 111 -16.08 57.38 -30.02
CA ALA A 111 -17.19 57.80 -29.17
C ALA A 111 -16.99 59.22 -28.60
N ARG A 112 -15.76 59.56 -28.21
CA ARG A 112 -15.39 60.90 -27.74
C ARG A 112 -15.60 61.95 -28.84
N LYS A 113 -15.10 61.67 -30.05
CA LYS A 113 -15.28 62.56 -31.21
C LYS A 113 -16.75 62.77 -31.56
N THR A 114 -17.56 61.69 -31.53
CA THR A 114 -19.01 61.78 -31.75
C THR A 114 -19.67 62.67 -30.70
N ARG A 115 -19.33 62.50 -29.42
CA ARG A 115 -19.82 63.36 -28.33
C ARG A 115 -19.43 64.83 -28.53
N ASP A 116 -18.16 65.10 -28.85
CA ASP A 116 -17.67 66.46 -29.09
C ASP A 116 -18.42 67.14 -30.25
N SER A 117 -18.70 66.39 -31.33
CA SER A 117 -19.47 66.89 -32.48
C SER A 117 -20.95 67.13 -32.15
N ALA A 118 -21.57 66.27 -31.33
CA ALA A 118 -22.94 66.45 -30.87
C ALA A 118 -23.06 67.64 -29.93
N GLN A 119 -22.03 67.88 -29.10
CA GLN A 119 -21.96 69.04 -28.21
C GLN A 119 -21.88 70.35 -29.01
N ALA A 120 -20.99 70.42 -30.01
CA ALA A 120 -20.90 71.58 -30.89
C ALA A 120 -22.23 71.86 -31.64
N SER A 121 -22.93 70.80 -32.06
CA SER A 121 -24.23 70.90 -32.73
C SER A 121 -25.33 71.41 -31.79
N TYR A 122 -25.31 71.01 -30.52
CA TYR A 122 -26.23 71.53 -29.49
C TYR A 122 -25.97 73.00 -29.17
N GLU A 123 -24.69 73.40 -29.05
CA GLU A 123 -24.27 74.78 -28.79
C GLU A 123 -24.66 75.73 -29.93
N ALA A 124 -24.59 75.26 -31.19
CA ALA A 124 -24.97 76.02 -32.37
C ALA A 124 -26.49 76.07 -32.64
N ALA A 125 -27.30 75.21 -32.01
CA ALA A 125 -28.74 75.11 -32.26
C ALA A 125 -29.59 76.09 -31.41
N SER A 126 -30.66 76.61 -32.02
CA SER A 126 -31.65 77.49 -31.38
C SER A 126 -33.08 77.04 -31.68
N GLY A 127 -34.02 77.34 -30.78
CA GLY A 127 -35.44 76.98 -30.95
C GLY A 127 -35.68 75.47 -30.91
N SER A 128 -36.64 74.97 -31.68
CA SER A 128 -37.06 73.55 -31.68
C SER A 128 -35.97 72.56 -32.13
N ALA A 129 -34.96 73.01 -32.89
CA ALA A 129 -33.81 72.18 -33.28
C ALA A 129 -32.90 71.83 -32.08
N ARG A 130 -32.95 72.64 -31.00
CA ARG A 130 -32.12 72.46 -29.81
C ARG A 130 -32.51 71.22 -29.00
N ASP A 131 -33.79 70.89 -28.94
CA ASP A 131 -34.29 69.69 -28.25
C ASP A 131 -33.84 68.40 -28.93
N THR A 132 -33.81 68.40 -30.27
CA THR A 132 -33.32 67.25 -31.07
C THR A 132 -31.80 67.10 -30.93
N ALA A 133 -31.06 68.21 -30.94
CA ALA A 133 -29.62 68.21 -30.70
C ALA A 133 -29.27 67.73 -29.27
N TRP A 134 -30.09 68.08 -28.27
CA TRP A 134 -29.91 67.62 -26.90
C TRP A 134 -30.10 66.11 -26.75
N ASN A 135 -31.13 65.53 -27.36
CA ASN A 135 -31.33 64.07 -27.39
C ASN A 135 -30.13 63.35 -28.05
N THR A 136 -29.58 63.95 -29.10
CA THR A 136 -28.40 63.40 -29.81
C THR A 136 -27.14 63.46 -28.94
N LEU A 137 -26.93 64.56 -28.21
CA LEU A 137 -25.84 64.69 -27.24
C LEU A 137 -25.97 63.67 -26.11
N GLN A 138 -27.16 63.49 -25.53
CA GLN A 138 -27.38 62.48 -24.50
C GLN A 138 -27.09 61.06 -24.98
N ALA A 139 -27.48 60.71 -26.21
CA ALA A 139 -27.18 59.42 -26.79
C ALA A 139 -25.66 59.22 -27.01
N ALA A 140 -24.96 60.27 -27.45
CA ALA A 140 -23.51 60.25 -27.62
C ALA A 140 -22.77 60.16 -26.28
N ASP A 141 -23.23 60.85 -25.24
CA ASP A 141 -22.71 60.74 -23.87
C ASP A 141 -22.92 59.34 -23.28
N ALA A 142 -24.11 58.76 -23.46
CA ALA A 142 -24.39 57.39 -23.04
C ALA A 142 -23.51 56.37 -23.76
N ALA A 143 -23.24 56.56 -25.06
CA ALA A 143 -22.34 55.72 -25.84
C ALA A 143 -20.88 55.84 -25.38
N LEU A 144 -20.40 57.07 -25.10
CA LEU A 144 -19.07 57.31 -24.56
C LEU A 144 -18.91 56.71 -23.16
N GLN A 145 -19.89 56.91 -22.27
CA GLN A 145 -19.91 56.28 -20.95
C GLN A 145 -19.88 54.76 -21.07
N LYS A 146 -20.69 54.16 -21.94
CA LYS A 146 -20.65 52.70 -22.19
C LYS A 146 -19.27 52.21 -22.63
N ALA A 147 -18.59 52.94 -23.52
CA ALA A 147 -17.24 52.60 -23.97
C ALA A 147 -16.18 52.79 -22.86
N LEU A 148 -16.28 53.87 -22.08
CA LEU A 148 -15.40 54.13 -20.94
C LEU A 148 -15.59 53.11 -19.82
N THR A 149 -16.82 52.69 -19.51
CA THR A 149 -17.09 51.64 -18.52
C THR A 149 -16.58 50.27 -18.99
N ALA A 150 -16.71 49.95 -20.28
CA ALA A 150 -16.12 48.74 -20.86
C ALA A 150 -14.58 48.74 -20.79
N ALA A 151 -13.94 49.91 -20.86
CA ALA A 151 -12.49 50.06 -20.71
C ALA A 151 -12.03 50.13 -19.24
N ALA A 152 -12.81 50.79 -18.38
CA ALA A 152 -12.54 50.96 -16.95
C ALA A 152 -12.71 49.66 -16.15
N ALA A 153 -13.48 48.70 -16.67
CA ALA A 153 -13.63 47.37 -16.07
C ALA A 153 -12.32 46.54 -16.05
N GLN A 154 -11.20 47.06 -16.60
CA GLN A 154 -10.11 46.25 -17.18
C GLN A 154 -10.66 45.30 -18.26
N PRO A 155 -9.88 44.88 -19.26
CA PRO A 155 -10.37 43.87 -20.18
C PRO A 155 -10.79 42.64 -19.34
N GLN A 156 -12.07 42.23 -19.43
CA GLN A 156 -12.62 41.22 -18.53
C GLN A 156 -11.68 40.02 -18.45
N PRO A 157 -11.37 39.53 -17.24
CA PRO A 157 -10.44 38.42 -17.10
C PRO A 157 -10.88 37.25 -17.98
N VAL A 158 -9.97 36.79 -18.84
CA VAL A 158 -10.20 35.62 -19.68
C VAL A 158 -9.83 34.41 -18.85
N ALA A 159 -10.82 33.57 -18.57
CA ALA A 159 -10.59 32.31 -17.90
C ALA A 159 -9.84 31.35 -18.84
N LEU A 160 -8.64 30.95 -18.45
CA LEU A 160 -7.86 29.92 -19.13
C LEU A 160 -7.99 28.61 -18.36
N SER A 161 -8.36 27.55 -19.06
CA SER A 161 -8.38 26.19 -18.51
C SER A 161 -6.98 25.59 -18.57
N VAL A 162 -6.53 25.03 -17.45
CA VAL A 162 -5.21 24.38 -17.37
C VAL A 162 -5.33 22.91 -17.78
N PHE A 163 -4.42 22.46 -18.65
CA PHE A 163 -4.28 21.08 -19.07
C PHE A 163 -2.99 20.52 -18.48
N LEU A 164 -3.07 19.31 -17.92
CA LEU A 164 -1.92 18.55 -17.43
C LEU A 164 -1.85 17.24 -18.22
N ASN A 165 -0.72 16.99 -18.89
CA ASN A 165 -0.53 15.85 -19.79
C ASN A 165 -1.67 15.70 -20.83
N GLY A 166 -2.16 16.83 -21.35
CA GLY A 166 -3.21 16.87 -22.37
C GLY A 166 -4.63 16.62 -21.85
N LYS A 167 -4.83 16.42 -20.54
CA LYS A 167 -6.16 16.34 -19.92
C LYS A 167 -6.48 17.63 -19.18
N THR A 168 -7.71 18.13 -19.31
CA THR A 168 -8.19 19.30 -18.57
C THR A 168 -8.20 19.01 -17.08
N ALA A 169 -7.50 19.83 -16.28
CA ALA A 169 -7.50 19.72 -14.82
C ALA A 169 -8.84 20.25 -14.27
N PRO A 170 -9.69 19.41 -13.64
CA PRO A 170 -11.01 19.83 -13.19
C PRO A 170 -10.91 20.92 -12.14
N GLY A 171 -11.63 22.03 -12.34
CA GLY A 171 -11.66 23.15 -11.40
C GLY A 171 -10.40 24.02 -11.39
N LEU A 172 -9.40 23.73 -12.24
CA LEU A 172 -8.18 24.52 -12.34
C LEU A 172 -8.27 25.51 -13.51
N THR A 173 -8.82 26.68 -13.20
CA THR A 173 -8.90 27.81 -14.13
C THR A 173 -8.11 29.00 -13.61
N VAL A 174 -7.50 29.75 -14.52
CA VAL A 174 -6.66 30.90 -14.18
C VAL A 174 -7.20 32.12 -14.90
N GLN A 175 -7.31 33.24 -14.19
CA GLN A 175 -7.84 34.47 -14.73
C GLN A 175 -6.71 35.31 -15.31
N ALA A 176 -6.67 35.43 -16.64
CA ALA A 176 -5.69 36.24 -17.34
C ALA A 176 -6.28 37.60 -17.72
N ARG A 177 -5.51 38.69 -17.63
CA ARG A 177 -5.91 39.97 -18.22
C ARG A 177 -5.99 39.78 -19.74
N ALA A 178 -7.03 40.31 -20.38
CA ALA A 178 -7.12 40.27 -21.83
C ALA A 178 -6.15 41.30 -22.44
N THR A 179 -4.87 40.90 -22.49
CA THR A 179 -3.80 41.63 -23.18
C THR A 179 -3.04 40.74 -24.16
N SER A 180 -2.48 41.34 -25.20
CA SER A 180 -1.54 40.69 -26.12
C SER A 180 -0.16 40.51 -25.48
N GLY A 181 0.21 41.38 -24.54
CA GLY A 181 1.50 41.38 -23.85
C GLY A 181 1.68 40.23 -22.85
N GLN A 182 2.91 40.12 -22.35
CA GLN A 182 3.28 39.13 -21.35
C GLN A 182 2.63 39.44 -20.01
N GLN A 183 2.20 38.39 -19.31
CA GLN A 183 1.76 38.50 -17.92
C GLN A 183 2.10 37.23 -17.14
N PRO A 184 2.56 37.37 -15.89
CA PRO A 184 2.68 36.24 -14.99
C PRO A 184 1.30 35.85 -14.47
N LEU A 185 1.02 34.55 -14.43
CA LEU A 185 -0.16 33.99 -13.78
C LEU A 185 0.28 32.97 -12.73
N LEU A 186 -0.47 32.93 -11.64
CA LEU A 186 -0.27 32.02 -10.52
C LEU A 186 -1.47 31.07 -10.46
N PHE A 187 -1.22 29.77 -10.33
CA PHE A 187 -2.26 28.79 -10.06
C PHE A 187 -1.80 27.72 -9.09
N TRP A 188 -2.75 27.08 -8.42
CA TRP A 188 -2.47 26.12 -7.36
C TRP A 188 -2.68 24.68 -7.83
N LEU A 189 -1.66 23.83 -7.73
CA LEU A 189 -1.78 22.39 -7.99
C LEU A 189 -2.47 21.69 -6.81
N LYS A 190 -3.74 22.03 -6.57
CA LYS A 190 -4.49 21.53 -5.42
C LYS A 190 -5.06 20.14 -5.68
N VAL A 191 -4.59 19.17 -4.91
CA VAL A 191 -5.25 17.87 -4.75
C VAL A 191 -6.40 18.03 -3.74
N PRO A 192 -7.64 17.64 -4.07
CA PRO A 192 -8.74 17.67 -3.11
C PRO A 192 -8.43 16.82 -1.87
N ASN A 193 -8.76 17.32 -0.69
CA ASN A 193 -8.54 16.59 0.56
C ASN A 193 -9.54 15.43 0.76
N ASP A 194 -10.63 15.43 -0.02
CA ASP A 194 -11.67 14.41 -0.04
C ASP A 194 -11.55 13.53 -1.29
N ALA A 195 -11.44 12.21 -1.08
CA ALA A 195 -11.33 11.21 -2.14
C ALA A 195 -12.56 11.13 -3.05
N GLY A 196 -13.72 11.63 -2.60
CA GLY A 196 -14.98 11.66 -3.34
C GLY A 196 -15.26 12.97 -4.08
N GLU A 197 -14.46 14.02 -3.86
CA GLU A 197 -14.65 15.32 -4.50
C GLU A 197 -14.31 15.27 -6.01
N SER A 198 -14.99 16.09 -6.81
CA SER A 198 -14.70 16.24 -8.24
C SER A 198 -13.25 16.66 -8.44
N GLY A 199 -12.49 15.87 -9.18
CA GLY A 199 -11.05 16.10 -9.43
C GLY A 199 -10.12 15.15 -8.66
N ALA A 200 -10.57 14.49 -7.58
CA ALA A 200 -9.73 13.54 -6.85
C ALA A 200 -9.32 12.33 -7.72
N THR A 201 -10.25 11.80 -8.52
CA THR A 201 -9.94 10.72 -9.49
C THR A 201 -8.97 11.16 -10.57
N PHE A 202 -9.07 12.41 -11.04
CA PHE A 202 -8.14 12.97 -12.01
C PHE A 202 -6.71 12.99 -11.45
N TRP A 203 -6.50 13.50 -10.24
CA TRP A 203 -5.17 13.55 -9.62
C TRP A 203 -4.58 12.16 -9.35
N ARG A 204 -5.41 11.22 -8.90
CA ARG A 204 -4.98 9.82 -8.70
C ARG A 204 -4.56 9.17 -10.02
N GLU A 205 -5.34 9.32 -11.07
CA GLU A 205 -5.00 8.78 -12.40
C GLU A 205 -3.74 9.48 -12.94
N LEU A 206 -3.66 10.80 -12.80
CA LEU A 206 -2.54 11.61 -13.26
C LEU A 206 -1.23 11.20 -12.58
N LEU A 207 -1.23 10.93 -11.28
CA LEU A 207 -0.02 10.62 -10.51
C LEU A 207 0.22 9.12 -10.33
N SER A 208 -0.73 8.27 -10.74
CA SER A 208 -0.57 6.81 -10.69
C SER A 208 0.63 6.35 -11.50
N GLY A 209 1.23 5.23 -11.08
CA GLY A 209 2.41 4.64 -11.74
C GLY A 209 2.10 3.97 -13.08
N GLN A 210 0.86 4.04 -13.58
CA GLN A 210 0.55 3.66 -14.94
C GLN A 210 1.06 4.75 -15.89
N LEU A 211 2.10 4.41 -16.66
CA LEU A 211 2.55 5.22 -17.80
C LEU A 211 1.36 5.41 -18.74
N THR A 212 0.79 6.61 -18.76
CA THR A 212 -0.27 6.97 -19.69
C THR A 212 0.33 7.20 -21.08
N SER A 213 -0.46 7.11 -22.16
CA SER A 213 0.05 7.34 -23.52
C SER A 213 0.69 8.73 -23.73
N GLY A 214 0.37 9.71 -22.86
CA GLY A 214 1.03 11.02 -22.84
C GLY A 214 2.43 11.01 -22.18
N ASP A 215 2.73 10.02 -21.34
CA ASP A 215 4.03 9.87 -20.68
C ASP A 215 5.10 9.30 -21.61
N GLN A 216 4.72 8.59 -22.70
CA GLN A 216 5.68 7.98 -23.63
C GLN A 216 6.55 9.02 -24.37
N ASN A 217 6.01 10.20 -24.68
CA ASN A 217 6.73 11.27 -25.37
C ASN A 217 7.66 12.09 -24.44
N LEU A 218 7.60 11.91 -23.12
CA LEU A 218 8.47 12.60 -22.14
C LEU A 218 9.67 11.74 -21.69
N THR A 219 9.84 10.54 -22.25
CA THR A 219 10.84 9.55 -21.78
C THR A 219 12.30 9.86 -22.13
N ASP A 220 12.59 10.95 -22.84
CA ASP A 220 13.97 11.36 -23.19
C ASP A 220 14.71 12.14 -22.08
N GLN A 221 14.04 12.55 -20.99
CA GLN A 221 14.67 13.31 -19.90
C GLN A 221 14.90 12.49 -18.64
N GLY A 222 15.85 11.56 -18.71
CA GLY A 222 16.40 10.88 -17.53
C GLY A 222 15.45 9.86 -16.89
N SER A 223 16.02 8.79 -16.36
CA SER A 223 15.27 7.70 -15.73
C SER A 223 14.23 8.23 -14.73
N ALA A 224 12.94 7.95 -14.98
CA ALA A 224 11.85 8.32 -14.09
C ALA A 224 12.18 7.87 -12.65
N LYS A 225 12.47 8.84 -11.77
CA LYS A 225 12.75 8.55 -10.36
C LYS A 225 11.43 8.22 -9.68
N VAL A 226 11.38 7.10 -8.97
CA VAL A 226 10.22 6.68 -8.19
C VAL A 226 9.79 7.81 -7.25
N GLY A 227 8.51 8.21 -7.28
CA GLY A 227 7.99 9.34 -6.51
C GLY A 227 7.99 10.69 -7.24
N GLN A 228 8.41 10.73 -8.52
CA GLN A 228 8.40 11.91 -9.37
C GLN A 228 7.66 11.63 -10.69
N LYS A 229 6.93 12.62 -11.20
CA LYS A 229 6.27 12.56 -12.51
C LYS A 229 6.42 13.87 -13.27
N ALA A 230 6.81 13.78 -14.53
CA ALA A 230 6.85 14.93 -15.42
C ALA A 230 5.44 15.24 -15.94
N LEU A 231 5.07 16.51 -15.91
CA LEU A 231 3.76 17.03 -16.28
C LEU A 231 3.93 18.12 -17.33
N ALA A 232 3.36 17.89 -18.50
CA ALA A 232 3.20 18.88 -19.54
C ALA A 232 2.03 19.81 -19.19
N ILE A 233 2.31 21.09 -18.99
CA ILE A 233 1.33 22.15 -18.79
C ILE A 233 0.93 22.70 -20.14
N GLY A 234 -0.38 22.74 -20.39
CA GLY A 234 -0.99 23.45 -21.50
C GLY A 234 -2.09 24.38 -21.00
N LEU A 235 -2.44 25.38 -21.80
CA LEU A 235 -3.53 26.30 -21.52
C LEU A 235 -4.43 26.38 -22.74
N SER A 236 -5.73 26.47 -22.51
CA SER A 236 -6.68 26.81 -23.57
C SER A 236 -7.77 27.73 -23.04
N ARG A 237 -8.33 28.53 -23.95
CA ARG A 237 -9.54 29.33 -23.67
C ARG A 237 -10.79 28.47 -23.54
N SER A 238 -10.73 27.22 -23.99
CA SER A 238 -11.81 26.25 -23.86
C SER A 238 -11.36 25.03 -23.05
N ALA A 239 -12.25 24.54 -22.19
CA ALA A 239 -12.02 23.33 -21.43
C ALA A 239 -12.21 22.03 -22.26
N THR A 240 -12.73 22.15 -23.49
CA THR A 240 -13.15 21.00 -24.33
C THR A 240 -12.27 20.74 -25.54
N THR A 241 -11.32 21.63 -25.82
CA THR A 241 -10.39 21.51 -26.95
C THR A 241 -9.00 21.09 -26.46
N MET A 242 -8.13 20.68 -27.38
CA MET A 242 -6.71 20.49 -27.07
C MET A 242 -6.10 21.81 -26.55
N PRO A 243 -5.01 21.77 -25.76
CA PRO A 243 -4.34 22.99 -25.30
C PRO A 243 -3.90 23.85 -26.49
N ASP A 244 -4.15 25.16 -26.39
CA ASP A 244 -3.83 26.16 -27.41
C ASP A 244 -2.32 26.48 -27.42
N THR A 245 -1.62 26.19 -26.31
CA THR A 245 -0.19 26.49 -26.11
C THR A 245 0.72 25.30 -26.40
N THR A 246 1.98 25.58 -26.76
CA THR A 246 3.06 24.60 -26.66
C THR A 246 3.22 24.13 -25.20
N SER A 247 3.50 22.84 -25.02
CA SER A 247 3.59 22.24 -23.68
C SER A 247 4.93 22.56 -23.02
N ALA A 248 4.91 23.19 -21.85
CA ALA A 248 6.08 23.28 -20.97
C ALA A 248 6.01 22.18 -19.90
N THR A 249 7.15 21.60 -19.52
CA THR A 249 7.17 20.47 -18.57
C THR A 249 7.64 20.90 -17.19
N ILE A 250 6.92 20.48 -16.16
CA ILE A 250 7.35 20.55 -14.76
C ILE A 250 7.51 19.14 -14.20
N THR A 251 8.40 18.95 -13.24
CA THR A 251 8.50 17.70 -12.49
C THR A 251 7.75 17.86 -11.17
N VAL A 252 6.69 17.08 -10.98
CA VAL A 252 5.99 17.00 -9.70
C VAL A 252 6.50 15.83 -8.90
N PHE A 253 6.87 16.08 -7.65
CA PHE A 253 7.19 15.03 -6.69
C PHE A 253 6.05 14.89 -5.67
N PHE A 254 5.62 13.65 -5.45
CA PHE A 254 4.53 13.31 -4.53
C PHE A 254 5.01 12.48 -3.33
N TYR A 255 6.20 11.87 -3.41
CA TYR A 255 6.93 11.42 -2.23
C TYR A 255 8.42 11.26 -2.49
N ASP A 256 9.20 11.35 -1.42
CA ASP A 256 10.64 11.09 -1.46
C ASP A 256 10.96 9.66 -0.98
N LEU A 257 11.87 8.98 -1.70
CA LEU A 257 12.24 7.59 -1.43
C LEU A 257 12.80 7.35 -0.02
N MET A 258 13.53 8.32 0.54
CA MET A 258 14.05 8.22 1.91
C MET A 258 12.93 8.32 2.95
N THR A 259 11.95 9.22 2.74
CA THR A 259 10.75 9.29 3.60
C THR A 259 9.99 7.97 3.55
N LEU A 260 9.80 7.41 2.35
CA LEU A 260 9.13 6.13 2.17
C LEU A 260 9.87 4.99 2.89
N ALA A 261 11.19 4.93 2.76
CA ALA A 261 12.02 3.91 3.40
C ALA A 261 11.98 4.02 4.93
N VAL A 262 12.09 5.23 5.48
CA VAL A 262 12.00 5.49 6.93
C VAL A 262 10.60 5.13 7.46
N GLY A 263 9.54 5.52 6.73
CA GLY A 263 8.16 5.14 7.07
C GLY A 263 7.94 3.64 7.05
N THR A 264 8.46 2.94 6.04
CA THR A 264 8.35 1.48 5.94
C THR A 264 9.12 0.78 7.05
N LEU A 265 10.33 1.26 7.39
CA LEU A 265 11.11 0.71 8.50
C LEU A 265 10.38 0.91 9.84
N SER A 266 9.77 2.06 10.06
CA SER A 266 8.92 2.33 11.22
C SER A 266 7.78 1.32 11.35
N LEU A 267 7.06 1.07 10.25
CA LEU A 267 5.98 0.09 10.19
C LEU A 267 6.48 -1.33 10.46
N LEU A 268 7.62 -1.73 9.89
CA LEU A 268 8.23 -3.03 10.18
C LEU A 268 8.59 -3.17 11.67
N CYS A 269 9.13 -2.13 12.30
CA CYS A 269 9.40 -2.13 13.74
C CYS A 269 8.12 -2.32 14.56
N PHE A 270 7.01 -1.65 14.20
CA PHE A 270 5.71 -1.84 14.85
C PHE A 270 5.17 -3.25 14.65
N ALA A 271 5.26 -3.80 13.43
CA ALA A 271 4.81 -5.17 13.14
C ALA A 271 5.59 -6.20 13.96
N VAL A 272 6.92 -6.10 14.00
CA VAL A 272 7.77 -7.01 14.80
C VAL A 272 7.49 -6.87 16.30
N SER A 273 7.32 -5.64 16.79
CA SER A 273 6.94 -5.38 18.18
C SER A 273 5.58 -6.03 18.52
N PHE A 274 4.58 -5.84 17.66
CA PHE A 274 3.25 -6.44 17.80
C PHE A 274 3.32 -7.97 17.80
N CYS A 275 4.05 -8.58 16.87
CA CYS A 275 4.27 -10.03 16.86
C CYS A 275 4.96 -10.53 18.14
N GLY A 276 5.94 -9.77 18.66
CA GLY A 276 6.60 -10.06 19.93
C GLY A 276 5.63 -10.04 21.12
N LEU A 277 4.76 -9.03 21.20
CA LEU A 277 3.71 -8.94 22.22
C LEU A 277 2.66 -10.05 22.07
N ALA A 278 2.21 -10.31 20.84
CA ALA A 278 1.23 -11.35 20.55
C ALA A 278 1.73 -12.77 20.87
N ARG A 279 3.04 -13.02 20.76
CA ARG A 279 3.65 -14.29 21.18
C ARG A 279 3.59 -14.50 22.70
N GLN A 280 3.70 -13.42 23.46
CA GLN A 280 3.81 -13.45 24.92
C GLN A 280 2.48 -13.26 25.65
N THR A 281 1.42 -12.92 24.91
CA THR A 281 0.09 -12.64 25.45
C THR A 281 -0.94 -13.58 24.84
N THR A 282 -2.12 -13.64 25.45
CA THR A 282 -3.26 -14.41 24.95
C THR A 282 -4.05 -13.63 23.89
N MET A 283 -3.56 -12.46 23.45
CA MET A 283 -4.26 -11.54 22.56
C MET A 283 -4.74 -12.22 21.26
N LEU A 284 -3.83 -12.93 20.57
CA LEU A 284 -4.15 -13.64 19.32
C LEU A 284 -4.51 -15.12 19.51
N ARG A 285 -4.77 -15.57 20.74
CA ARG A 285 -5.01 -16.99 21.04
C ARG A 285 -6.46 -17.25 21.38
N ASP A 286 -6.99 -18.39 20.93
CA ASP A 286 -8.39 -18.72 21.15
C ASP A 286 -8.72 -18.92 22.63
N ASN A 287 -7.82 -19.56 23.38
CA ASN A 287 -7.96 -19.73 24.83
C ASN A 287 -6.95 -18.88 25.64
N LYS A 288 -7.30 -18.60 26.90
CA LYS A 288 -6.49 -17.79 27.82
C LYS A 288 -5.45 -18.62 28.59
N ARG A 289 -5.20 -19.86 28.20
CA ARG A 289 -4.38 -20.80 28.98
C ARG A 289 -2.91 -20.36 29.00
N THR A 290 -2.37 -20.24 30.20
CA THR A 290 -0.94 -20.04 30.43
C THR A 290 -0.36 -21.27 31.13
N ARG A 291 0.91 -21.57 30.87
CA ARG A 291 1.69 -22.57 31.60
C ARG A 291 3.03 -21.97 31.97
N ASN A 292 3.61 -22.44 33.07
CA ASN A 292 4.91 -21.97 33.48
C ASN A 292 6.04 -22.56 32.65
N ASP A 293 7.09 -21.78 32.37
CA ASP A 293 8.26 -22.22 31.62
C ASP A 293 8.92 -23.47 32.21
N ALA A 294 8.99 -23.57 33.54
CA ALA A 294 9.53 -24.75 34.22
C ALA A 294 8.68 -26.01 33.95
N GLN A 295 7.35 -25.88 33.89
CA GLN A 295 6.44 -26.99 33.59
C GLN A 295 6.51 -27.37 32.11
N ILE A 296 6.53 -26.39 31.19
CA ILE A 296 6.67 -26.63 29.75
C ILE A 296 7.98 -27.38 29.46
N ALA A 297 9.08 -26.94 30.08
CA ALA A 297 10.37 -27.56 29.86
C ALA A 297 10.49 -28.96 30.51
N ALA A 298 9.85 -29.18 31.66
CA ALA A 298 9.77 -30.50 32.28
C ALA A 298 8.96 -31.49 31.44
N ASP A 299 7.81 -31.06 30.89
CA ASP A 299 6.99 -31.88 29.99
C ASP A 299 7.75 -32.21 28.70
N ALA A 300 8.40 -31.22 28.09
CA ALA A 300 9.17 -31.40 26.86
C ALA A 300 10.39 -32.30 27.08
N LEU A 301 11.07 -32.19 28.23
CA LEU A 301 12.16 -33.07 28.61
C LEU A 301 11.68 -34.51 28.77
N THR A 302 10.55 -34.72 29.44
CA THR A 302 9.95 -36.05 29.62
C THR A 302 9.58 -36.67 28.27
N ALA A 303 8.96 -35.90 27.38
CA ALA A 303 8.61 -36.38 26.04
C ALA A 303 9.86 -36.74 25.21
N ALA A 304 10.90 -35.91 25.25
CA ALA A 304 12.14 -36.17 24.54
C ALA A 304 12.92 -37.37 25.10
N GLN A 305 12.87 -37.60 26.43
CA GLN A 305 13.42 -38.81 27.05
C GLN A 305 12.72 -40.07 26.56
N THR A 306 11.38 -40.06 26.51
CA THR A 306 10.59 -41.18 25.99
C THR A 306 10.90 -41.45 24.52
N ALA A 307 10.99 -40.41 23.68
CA ALA A 307 11.31 -40.55 22.26
C ALA A 307 12.73 -41.10 22.01
N ASP A 308 13.73 -40.66 22.78
CA ASP A 308 15.10 -41.19 22.72
C ASP A 308 15.15 -42.67 23.14
N GLN A 309 14.43 -43.06 24.20
CA GLN A 309 14.32 -44.45 24.62
C GLN A 309 13.66 -45.33 23.55
N GLU A 310 12.56 -44.88 22.96
CA GLU A 310 11.85 -45.61 21.91
C GLU A 310 12.70 -45.76 20.64
N ALA A 311 13.40 -44.70 20.23
CA ALA A 311 14.29 -44.73 19.07
C ALA A 311 15.48 -45.68 19.28
N LYS A 312 16.08 -45.69 20.49
CA LYS A 312 17.14 -46.65 20.86
C LYS A 312 16.64 -48.09 20.88
N ALA A 313 15.44 -48.33 21.39
CA ALA A 313 14.82 -49.66 21.37
C ALA A 313 14.61 -50.16 19.93
N LYS A 314 14.11 -49.30 19.03
CA LYS A 314 13.95 -49.62 17.60
C LYS A 314 15.28 -49.87 16.90
N LEU A 315 16.32 -49.10 17.24
CA LEU A 315 17.68 -49.34 16.74
C LEU A 315 18.22 -50.70 17.19
N GLY A 316 18.07 -51.03 18.48
CA GLY A 316 18.45 -52.35 19.01
C GLY A 316 17.77 -53.49 18.25
N ALA A 317 16.45 -53.43 18.08
CA ALA A 317 15.69 -54.41 17.33
C ALA A 317 16.13 -54.51 15.84
N ALA A 318 16.46 -53.39 15.20
CA ALA A 318 16.96 -53.38 13.83
C ALA A 318 18.35 -54.03 13.71
N VAL A 319 19.23 -53.79 14.68
CA VAL A 319 20.58 -54.40 14.74
C VAL A 319 20.48 -55.90 14.99
N ASP A 320 19.60 -56.35 15.88
CA ASP A 320 19.36 -57.78 16.14
C ASP A 320 18.82 -58.49 14.89
N ALA A 321 17.88 -57.85 14.19
CA ALA A 321 17.33 -58.36 12.93
C ALA A 321 18.38 -58.42 11.81
N ALA A 322 19.23 -57.39 11.69
CA ALA A 322 20.32 -57.37 10.72
C ALA A 322 21.39 -58.43 11.02
N THR A 323 21.70 -58.65 12.30
CA THR A 323 22.64 -59.71 12.73
C THR A 323 22.08 -61.08 12.39
N THR A 324 20.81 -61.32 12.68
CA THR A 324 20.12 -62.58 12.33
C THR A 324 20.09 -62.81 10.83
N ALA A 325 19.76 -61.78 10.04
CA ALA A 325 19.72 -61.86 8.58
C ALA A 325 21.11 -62.11 7.99
N LYS A 326 22.17 -61.51 8.56
CA LYS A 326 23.54 -61.75 8.16
C LYS A 326 23.96 -63.20 8.41
N THR A 327 23.71 -63.73 9.60
CA THR A 327 24.00 -65.15 9.92
C THR A 327 23.28 -66.08 8.94
N SER A 328 22.00 -65.81 8.62
CA SER A 328 21.25 -66.62 7.65
C SER A 328 21.81 -66.55 6.22
N ALA A 329 22.40 -65.42 5.83
CA ALA A 329 23.07 -65.27 4.54
C ALA A 329 24.39 -66.05 4.50
N ASP A 330 25.19 -65.96 5.57
CA ASP A 330 26.46 -66.69 5.71
C ASP A 330 26.23 -68.22 5.75
N ASP A 331 25.16 -68.67 6.41
CA ASP A 331 24.74 -70.07 6.45
C ASP A 331 24.25 -70.57 5.08
N ALA A 332 23.47 -69.75 4.36
CA ALA A 332 22.98 -70.08 3.03
C ALA A 332 24.13 -70.15 2.00
N GLU A 333 25.10 -69.24 2.10
CA GLU A 333 26.32 -69.25 1.26
C GLU A 333 27.19 -70.49 1.57
N SER A 334 27.31 -70.86 2.85
CA SER A 334 27.99 -72.10 3.26
C SER A 334 27.29 -73.37 2.74
N ALA A 335 25.96 -73.34 2.57
CA ALA A 335 25.20 -74.44 1.99
C ALA A 335 25.45 -74.61 0.48
N VAL A 336 25.67 -73.50 -0.25
CA VAL A 336 26.08 -73.54 -1.67
C VAL A 336 27.41 -74.28 -1.83
N ALA A 337 28.36 -74.04 -0.93
CA ALA A 337 29.67 -74.69 -0.95
C ALA A 337 29.62 -76.20 -0.63
N LYS A 338 28.56 -76.68 0.03
CA LYS A 338 28.37 -78.06 0.47
C LYS A 338 27.40 -78.87 -0.39
N ALA A 339 26.87 -78.29 -1.48
CA ALA A 339 25.89 -78.95 -2.34
C ALA A 339 26.44 -80.23 -3.01
N ALA A 340 25.65 -81.30 -2.99
CA ALA A 340 26.05 -82.64 -3.44
C ALA A 340 25.99 -82.85 -4.97
N ASP A 341 25.18 -82.05 -5.67
CA ASP A 341 24.96 -82.10 -7.12
C ASP A 341 24.58 -80.72 -7.69
N ASP A 342 24.57 -80.61 -9.01
CA ASP A 342 24.32 -79.35 -9.72
C ASP A 342 22.90 -78.79 -9.51
N ALA A 343 21.90 -79.66 -9.32
CA ALA A 343 20.52 -79.23 -9.06
C ALA A 343 20.39 -78.67 -7.64
N ALA A 344 20.97 -79.35 -6.64
CA ALA A 344 21.05 -78.87 -5.26
C ALA A 344 21.84 -77.56 -5.15
N LYS A 345 22.90 -77.40 -5.96
CA LYS A 345 23.70 -76.18 -6.01
C LYS A 345 22.92 -75.01 -6.59
N ALA A 346 22.11 -75.21 -7.63
CA ALA A 346 21.26 -74.17 -8.20
C ALA A 346 20.22 -73.67 -7.18
N THR A 347 19.53 -74.57 -6.48
CA THR A 347 18.55 -74.20 -5.44
C THR A 347 19.20 -73.49 -4.24
N ALA A 348 20.37 -73.97 -3.78
CA ALA A 348 21.11 -73.31 -2.71
C ALA A 348 21.58 -71.90 -3.11
N THR A 349 21.97 -71.69 -4.37
CA THR A 349 22.42 -70.40 -4.88
C THR A 349 21.28 -69.37 -4.90
N GLU A 350 20.07 -69.78 -5.29
CA GLU A 350 18.88 -68.92 -5.24
C GLU A 350 18.50 -68.57 -3.79
N ALA A 351 18.58 -69.53 -2.86
CA ALA A 351 18.35 -69.29 -1.44
C ALA A 351 19.38 -68.31 -0.83
N ALA A 352 20.66 -68.45 -1.19
CA ALA A 352 21.72 -67.53 -0.76
C ALA A 352 21.52 -66.11 -1.32
N ALA A 353 21.10 -65.97 -2.58
CA ALA A 353 20.78 -64.67 -3.17
C ALA A 353 19.60 -63.98 -2.43
N ASN A 354 18.56 -64.74 -2.08
CA ASN A 354 17.41 -64.23 -1.34
C ASN A 354 17.77 -63.83 0.12
N ALA A 355 18.65 -64.59 0.78
CA ALA A 355 19.16 -64.27 2.12
C ALA A 355 20.13 -63.07 2.12
N ALA A 356 20.96 -62.92 1.09
CA ALA A 356 21.78 -61.72 0.90
C ALA A 356 20.92 -60.47 0.69
N ALA A 357 19.83 -60.57 -0.09
CA ALA A 357 18.89 -59.47 -0.30
C ALA A 357 18.08 -59.12 0.97
N SER A 358 17.76 -60.08 1.85
CA SER A 358 17.13 -59.79 3.15
C SER A 358 18.11 -59.13 4.11
N SER A 359 19.37 -59.58 4.14
CA SER A 359 20.47 -58.95 4.90
C SER A 359 20.71 -57.49 4.48
N GLY A 360 20.75 -57.21 3.17
CA GLY A 360 20.87 -55.84 2.65
C GLY A 360 19.70 -54.91 3.05
N ARG A 361 18.47 -55.43 3.04
CA ARG A 361 17.28 -54.68 3.53
C ARG A 361 17.35 -54.42 5.04
N ALA A 362 17.80 -55.39 5.83
CA ALA A 362 17.95 -55.24 7.27
C ALA A 362 19.07 -54.23 7.63
N GLN A 363 20.19 -54.22 6.90
CA GLN A 363 21.24 -53.20 7.06
C GLN A 363 20.73 -51.80 6.71
N THR A 364 19.89 -51.66 5.68
CA THR A 364 19.25 -50.38 5.34
C THR A 364 18.32 -49.89 6.48
N ALA A 365 17.59 -50.81 7.13
CA ALA A 365 16.76 -50.48 8.29
C ALA A 365 17.60 -50.03 9.51
N VAL A 366 18.79 -50.63 9.72
CA VAL A 366 19.75 -50.18 10.75
C VAL A 366 20.20 -48.75 10.49
N VAL A 367 20.54 -48.40 9.24
CA VAL A 367 20.94 -47.03 8.88
C VAL A 367 19.82 -46.03 9.17
N ALA A 368 18.58 -46.34 8.77
CA ALA A 368 17.42 -45.49 9.04
C ALA A 368 17.14 -45.33 10.55
N ALA A 369 17.20 -46.42 11.30
CA ALA A 369 17.00 -46.40 12.75
C ALA A 369 18.14 -45.66 13.49
N THR A 370 19.37 -45.72 12.96
CA THR A 370 20.53 -44.99 13.50
C THR A 370 20.33 -43.48 13.35
N THR A 371 19.88 -43.03 12.17
CA THR A 371 19.55 -41.62 11.92
C THR A 371 18.44 -41.14 12.85
N ALA A 372 17.34 -41.91 12.98
CA ALA A 372 16.23 -41.57 13.87
C ALA A 372 16.66 -41.49 15.35
N ALA A 373 17.54 -42.39 15.81
CA ALA A 373 18.09 -42.37 17.16
C ALA A 373 19.01 -41.16 17.38
N SER A 374 19.83 -40.79 16.39
CA SER A 374 20.66 -39.57 16.43
C SER A 374 19.80 -38.31 16.50
N ASP A 375 18.73 -38.23 15.73
CA ASP A 375 17.80 -37.08 15.75
C ASP A 375 17.07 -36.97 17.08
N ALA A 376 16.62 -38.09 17.65
CA ALA A 376 15.99 -38.13 18.97
C ALA A 376 16.98 -37.72 20.09
N ALA A 377 18.23 -38.17 20.03
CA ALA A 377 19.27 -37.76 20.98
C ALA A 377 19.60 -36.26 20.89
N ASN A 378 19.63 -35.71 19.67
CA ASN A 378 19.81 -34.27 19.46
C ASN A 378 18.61 -33.46 20.01
N ALA A 379 17.39 -33.94 19.80
CA ALA A 379 16.18 -33.34 20.37
C ALA A 379 16.17 -33.40 21.91
N LEU A 380 16.60 -34.50 22.51
CA LEU A 380 16.77 -34.63 23.96
C LEU A 380 17.78 -33.63 24.50
N LYS A 381 18.93 -33.46 23.83
CA LYS A 381 19.95 -32.47 24.22
C LYS A 381 19.42 -31.04 24.14
N ALA A 382 18.61 -30.73 23.12
CA ALA A 382 17.95 -29.43 23.01
C ALA A 382 16.91 -29.22 24.14
N ALA A 383 16.11 -30.23 24.47
CA ALA A 383 15.14 -30.18 25.56
C ALA A 383 15.82 -29.99 26.94
N GLN A 384 16.96 -30.64 27.18
CA GLN A 384 17.79 -30.44 28.37
C GLN A 384 18.30 -29.00 28.47
N ALA A 385 18.79 -28.42 27.37
CA ALA A 385 19.23 -27.02 27.34
C ALA A 385 18.08 -26.05 27.63
N MET A 386 16.88 -26.32 27.10
CA MET A 386 15.67 -25.54 27.38
C MET A 386 15.24 -25.63 28.85
N ALA A 387 15.34 -26.81 29.47
CA ALA A 387 15.02 -26.99 30.90
C ALA A 387 16.00 -26.24 31.81
N VAL A 388 17.29 -26.25 31.48
CA VAL A 388 18.30 -25.46 32.20
C VAL A 388 18.02 -23.96 32.08
N GLU A 389 17.62 -23.49 30.90
CA GLU A 389 17.31 -22.07 30.71
C GLU A 389 16.01 -21.65 31.40
N ALA A 390 14.97 -22.49 31.34
CA ALA A 390 13.72 -22.28 32.06
C ALA A 390 13.94 -22.19 33.59
N ALA A 391 14.87 -22.99 34.13
CA ALA A 391 15.26 -22.93 35.53
C ALA A 391 15.94 -21.60 35.91
N LYS A 392 16.62 -20.93 34.98
CA LYS A 392 17.24 -19.61 35.21
C LYS A 392 16.22 -18.47 35.15
N THR A 393 15.23 -18.55 34.26
CA THR A 393 14.23 -17.48 34.05
C THR A 393 13.17 -17.42 35.15
N GLY A 394 13.07 -18.45 36.00
CA GLY A 394 12.06 -18.52 37.05
C GLY A 394 10.65 -18.81 36.51
N ASN A 395 9.64 -18.60 37.35
CA ASN A 395 8.27 -19.03 37.11
C ASN A 395 7.51 -18.09 36.13
N VAL A 396 8.04 -17.86 34.92
CA VAL A 396 7.41 -17.00 33.90
C VAL A 396 6.25 -17.75 33.22
N GLU A 397 5.04 -17.19 33.34
CA GLU A 397 3.88 -17.69 32.61
C GLU A 397 3.96 -17.35 31.12
N ARG A 398 3.83 -18.38 30.28
CA ARG A 398 3.67 -18.25 28.83
C ARG A 398 2.31 -18.74 28.39
N PRO A 399 1.68 -18.06 27.43
CA PRO A 399 0.45 -18.57 26.87
C PRO A 399 0.74 -19.84 26.06
N VAL A 400 -0.16 -20.82 26.16
CA VAL A 400 -0.05 -22.14 25.51
C VAL A 400 -1.25 -22.46 24.62
N GLY A 401 -2.28 -21.61 24.56
CA GLY A 401 -3.41 -21.78 23.66
C GLY A 401 -3.05 -21.65 22.17
N PRO A 402 -3.82 -22.29 21.25
CA PRO A 402 -3.60 -22.17 19.82
C PRO A 402 -3.88 -20.75 19.31
N TYR A 403 -3.26 -20.39 18.20
CA TYR A 403 -3.50 -19.11 17.52
C TYR A 403 -4.86 -19.08 16.81
N SER A 404 -5.58 -17.98 17.00
CA SER A 404 -6.87 -17.73 16.38
C SER A 404 -6.71 -17.19 14.97
N LEU A 405 -7.29 -17.89 13.98
CA LEU A 405 -7.36 -17.41 12.60
C LEU A 405 -8.00 -16.02 12.54
N ALA A 406 -9.14 -15.86 13.19
CA ALA A 406 -9.92 -14.62 13.13
C ALA A 406 -9.19 -13.42 13.76
N ARG A 407 -8.63 -13.58 14.96
CA ARG A 407 -7.89 -12.47 15.62
C ARG A 407 -6.63 -12.10 14.83
N THR A 408 -5.99 -13.08 14.20
CA THR A 408 -4.84 -12.85 13.32
C THR A 408 -5.25 -12.10 12.05
N GLN A 409 -6.40 -12.44 11.45
CA GLN A 409 -6.96 -11.71 10.31
C GLN A 409 -7.34 -10.26 10.69
N MET A 410 -7.96 -10.03 11.85
CA MET A 410 -8.26 -8.68 12.33
C MET A 410 -6.97 -7.85 12.49
N ALA A 411 -5.93 -8.42 13.09
CA ALA A 411 -4.64 -7.75 13.25
C ALA A 411 -3.98 -7.44 11.90
N PHE A 412 -4.05 -8.36 10.94
CA PHE A 412 -3.54 -8.17 9.58
C PHE A 412 -4.23 -7.00 8.87
N TRP A 413 -5.57 -6.97 8.87
CA TRP A 413 -6.32 -5.90 8.22
C TRP A 413 -6.18 -4.56 8.94
N MET A 414 -6.08 -4.55 10.27
CA MET A 414 -5.77 -3.33 11.02
C MET A 414 -4.43 -2.74 10.57
N PHE A 415 -3.39 -3.57 10.45
CA PHE A 415 -2.08 -3.09 10.02
C PHE A 415 -2.09 -2.58 8.57
N LEU A 416 -2.74 -3.29 7.65
CA LEU A 416 -2.88 -2.86 6.25
C LEU A 416 -3.63 -1.55 6.12
N THR A 417 -4.78 -1.40 6.80
CA THR A 417 -5.63 -0.21 6.68
C THR A 417 -4.98 1.02 7.31
N VAL A 418 -4.36 0.89 8.49
CA VAL A 418 -3.59 1.98 9.12
C VAL A 418 -2.40 2.38 8.26
N THR A 419 -1.63 1.41 7.76
CA THR A 419 -0.48 1.64 6.88
C THR A 419 -0.90 2.36 5.61
N GLY A 420 -1.95 1.87 4.94
CA GLY A 420 -2.45 2.46 3.70
C GLY A 420 -3.02 3.86 3.89
N PHE A 421 -3.71 4.09 5.01
CA PHE A 421 -4.24 5.42 5.35
C PHE A 421 -3.11 6.43 5.55
N ILE A 422 -2.10 6.08 6.37
CA ILE A 422 -0.94 6.96 6.60
C ILE A 422 -0.18 7.21 5.30
N PHE A 423 0.00 6.18 4.47
CA PHE A 423 0.68 6.32 3.18
C PHE A 423 -0.05 7.31 2.26
N ILE A 424 -1.35 7.15 2.02
CA ILE A 424 -2.07 8.06 1.11
C ILE A 424 -2.18 9.46 1.70
N TRP A 425 -2.39 9.58 3.01
CA TRP A 425 -2.42 10.88 3.68
C TRP A 425 -1.09 11.63 3.51
N LEU A 426 0.04 10.97 3.71
CA LEU A 426 1.36 11.61 3.59
C LEU A 426 1.78 11.88 2.13
N THR A 427 1.30 11.09 1.18
CA THR A 427 1.70 11.21 -0.23
C THR A 427 0.79 12.08 -1.09
N MET A 428 -0.51 12.16 -0.77
CA MET A 428 -1.51 12.90 -1.54
C MET A 428 -2.23 13.98 -0.73
N GLY A 429 -2.11 13.99 0.60
CA GLY A 429 -2.88 14.87 1.47
C GLY A 429 -4.37 14.49 1.59
N ILE A 430 -4.79 13.38 0.99
CA ILE A 430 -6.19 12.91 1.01
C ILE A 430 -6.45 12.17 2.33
N TYR A 431 -7.41 12.65 3.11
CA TYR A 431 -7.82 12.01 4.37
C TYR A 431 -9.34 11.91 4.56
N LEU A 432 -10.13 12.75 3.90
CA LEU A 432 -11.59 12.62 3.88
C LEU A 432 -12.02 11.62 2.81
N GLY A 433 -13.08 10.86 3.09
CA GLY A 433 -13.68 9.92 2.12
C GLY A 433 -12.78 8.76 1.69
N LEU A 434 -11.56 8.63 2.24
CA LEU A 434 -10.58 7.64 1.80
C LEU A 434 -10.98 6.21 2.20
N ILE A 435 -11.51 6.04 3.40
CA ILE A 435 -11.99 4.74 3.87
C ILE A 435 -13.30 4.41 3.17
N THR A 436 -13.24 3.49 2.21
CA THR A 436 -14.41 3.08 1.43
C THR A 436 -15.39 2.26 2.28
N GLY A 437 -16.68 2.36 1.97
CA GLY A 437 -17.71 1.53 2.60
C GLY A 437 -17.41 0.03 2.47
N GLY A 438 -16.81 -0.39 1.36
CA GLY A 438 -16.45 -1.79 1.15
C GLY A 438 -15.38 -2.31 2.12
N ILE A 439 -14.39 -1.50 2.48
CA ILE A 439 -13.37 -1.86 3.47
C ILE A 439 -13.94 -1.84 4.88
N LEU A 440 -14.84 -0.91 5.21
CA LEU A 440 -15.59 -0.92 6.48
C LEU A 440 -16.42 -2.19 6.64
N VAL A 441 -17.12 -2.60 5.57
CA VAL A 441 -17.88 -3.86 5.53
C VAL A 441 -16.94 -5.06 5.66
N LEU A 442 -15.82 -5.08 4.95
CA LEU A 442 -14.84 -6.17 5.03
C LEU A 442 -14.24 -6.29 6.44
N LEU A 443 -13.88 -5.17 7.07
CA LEU A 443 -13.43 -5.11 8.46
C LEU A 443 -14.53 -5.59 9.42
N GLY A 444 -15.78 -5.18 9.19
CA GLY A 444 -16.94 -5.60 9.98
C GLY A 444 -17.28 -7.08 9.86
N ILE A 445 -17.20 -7.65 8.65
CA ILE A 445 -17.40 -9.09 8.39
C ILE A 445 -16.29 -9.90 9.06
N ASN A 446 -15.02 -9.47 8.94
CA ASN A 446 -13.90 -10.14 9.59
C ASN A 446 -13.99 -10.03 11.13
N ALA A 447 -14.49 -8.92 11.66
CA ALA A 447 -14.72 -8.72 13.09
C ALA A 447 -15.83 -9.64 13.63
N THR A 448 -16.98 -9.69 12.95
CA THR A 448 -18.18 -10.43 13.40
C THR A 448 -18.04 -11.94 13.24
N SER A 449 -17.51 -12.41 12.11
CA SER A 449 -17.21 -13.83 11.90
C SER A 449 -16.22 -14.38 12.92
N GLY A 450 -15.23 -13.56 13.30
CA GLY A 450 -14.27 -13.90 14.33
C GLY A 450 -14.85 -14.07 15.72
N MET A 451 -15.83 -13.25 16.10
CA MET A 451 -16.53 -13.39 17.38
C MET A 451 -17.50 -14.58 17.38
N ALA A 452 -18.18 -14.84 16.26
CA ALA A 452 -19.08 -15.99 16.13
C ALA A 452 -18.34 -17.33 16.25
N ALA A 453 -17.12 -17.43 15.72
CA ALA A 453 -16.28 -18.62 15.88
C ALA A 453 -15.89 -18.85 17.36
N ILE A 454 -15.66 -17.78 18.13
CA ILE A 454 -15.31 -17.84 19.56
C ILE A 454 -16.50 -18.29 20.42
N SER A 455 -17.74 -17.94 20.04
CA SER A 455 -18.94 -18.39 20.76
C SER A 455 -19.33 -19.85 20.48
N LEU A 456 -18.70 -20.48 19.49
CA LEU A 456 -19.01 -21.84 19.01
C LEU A 456 -17.86 -22.83 19.25
N SER A 457 -16.88 -22.49 20.08
CA SER A 457 -15.86 -23.44 20.55
C SER A 457 -16.50 -24.41 21.54
N ASP A 458 -16.47 -25.70 21.24
CA ASP A 458 -16.94 -26.75 22.15
C ASP A 458 -15.91 -26.94 23.29
N GLY A 459 -16.30 -27.52 24.42
CA GLY A 459 -15.45 -27.65 25.62
C GLY A 459 -14.12 -28.37 25.43
N SER A 460 -13.90 -29.00 24.26
CA SER A 460 -12.63 -29.57 23.84
C SER A 460 -11.54 -28.53 23.51
N ASP A 461 -11.91 -27.33 23.04
CA ASP A 461 -10.97 -26.25 22.68
C ASP A 461 -10.33 -25.55 23.90
N GLU A 462 -10.97 -25.67 25.08
CA GLU A 462 -10.43 -25.15 26.35
C GLU A 462 -9.15 -25.90 26.79
N THR A 463 -8.96 -27.13 26.29
CA THR A 463 -7.81 -27.97 26.65
C THR A 463 -6.68 -28.00 25.61
N SER A 464 -6.92 -27.48 24.41
CA SER A 464 -5.98 -27.50 23.29
C SER A 464 -4.74 -26.63 23.54
N THR A 465 -3.58 -27.18 23.19
CA THR A 465 -2.27 -26.49 23.24
C THR A 465 -1.76 -26.20 21.82
N THR A 466 -1.08 -25.07 21.65
CA THR A 466 -0.42 -24.67 20.40
C THR A 466 0.62 -25.71 19.97
N ASN A 467 0.59 -26.11 18.69
CA ASN A 467 1.64 -26.93 18.09
C ASN A 467 2.61 -26.04 17.31
N SER A 468 2.10 -25.29 16.34
CA SER A 468 2.86 -24.30 15.59
C SER A 468 1.92 -23.25 15.02
N PHE A 469 2.40 -22.02 14.82
CA PHE A 469 1.56 -20.94 14.29
C PHE A 469 0.82 -21.32 13.01
N PHE A 470 1.51 -21.89 12.02
CA PHE A 470 0.87 -22.27 10.74
C PHE A 470 -0.12 -23.43 10.90
N LEU A 471 0.19 -24.42 11.73
CA LEU A 471 -0.75 -25.52 11.99
C LEU A 471 -1.97 -25.00 12.76
N ASP A 472 -1.80 -24.13 13.75
CA ASP A 472 -2.90 -23.59 14.53
C ASP A 472 -3.86 -22.74 13.66
N ILE A 473 -3.32 -22.00 12.69
CA ILE A 473 -4.11 -21.18 11.77
C ILE A 473 -4.85 -22.04 10.72
N LEU A 474 -4.23 -23.13 10.25
CA LEU A 474 -4.78 -23.97 9.18
C LEU A 474 -5.60 -25.17 9.69
N SER A 475 -5.45 -25.56 10.95
CA SER A 475 -6.10 -26.72 11.56
C SER A 475 -7.11 -26.35 12.65
N ASP A 476 -8.02 -27.27 12.95
CA ASP A 476 -8.99 -27.15 14.05
C ASP A 476 -8.72 -28.23 15.13
N GLY A 477 -7.45 -28.41 15.49
CA GLY A 477 -7.00 -29.40 16.48
C GLY A 477 -6.89 -30.85 15.99
N LYS A 478 -7.65 -31.26 14.96
CA LYS A 478 -7.62 -32.63 14.37
C LYS A 478 -6.87 -32.74 13.04
N GLY A 479 -6.29 -31.65 12.54
CA GLY A 479 -5.57 -31.59 11.26
C GLY A 479 -6.01 -30.40 10.38
N PRO A 480 -5.31 -30.14 9.24
CA PRO A 480 -5.61 -29.03 8.35
C PRO A 480 -7.03 -29.10 7.79
N VAL A 481 -7.77 -27.99 7.79
CA VAL A 481 -9.15 -27.94 7.29
C VAL A 481 -9.27 -27.03 6.08
N LEU A 482 -9.95 -27.51 5.04
CA LEU A 482 -10.03 -26.85 3.73
C LEU A 482 -10.57 -25.42 3.81
N HIS A 483 -11.62 -25.18 4.60
CA HIS A 483 -12.22 -23.85 4.72
C HIS A 483 -11.28 -22.82 5.38
N ARG A 484 -10.42 -23.23 6.33
CA ARG A 484 -9.42 -22.34 6.95
C ARG A 484 -8.33 -21.98 5.97
N ILE A 485 -7.85 -22.96 5.20
CA ILE A 485 -6.89 -22.75 4.11
C ILE A 485 -7.46 -21.77 3.09
N GLN A 486 -8.73 -21.94 2.69
CA GLN A 486 -9.43 -21.04 1.77
C GLN A 486 -9.53 -19.62 2.34
N ALA A 487 -9.88 -19.46 3.62
CA ALA A 487 -9.97 -18.15 4.26
C ALA A 487 -8.62 -17.43 4.33
N VAL A 488 -7.53 -18.15 4.64
CA VAL A 488 -6.16 -17.61 4.62
C VAL A 488 -5.75 -17.20 3.21
N ALA A 489 -5.97 -18.06 2.21
CA ALA A 489 -5.63 -17.78 0.82
C ALA A 489 -6.33 -16.51 0.31
N TRP A 490 -7.65 -16.38 0.55
CA TRP A 490 -8.40 -15.18 0.19
C TRP A 490 -7.94 -13.93 0.93
N THR A 491 -7.59 -14.06 2.22
CA THR A 491 -7.03 -12.94 2.99
C THR A 491 -5.74 -12.43 2.37
N CYS A 492 -4.83 -13.34 1.96
CA CYS A 492 -3.58 -12.98 1.31
C CYS A 492 -3.81 -12.33 -0.06
N ILE A 493 -4.69 -12.91 -0.90
CA ILE A 493 -5.00 -12.36 -2.23
C ILE A 493 -5.57 -10.95 -2.11
N LEU A 494 -6.57 -10.74 -1.25
CA LEU A 494 -7.18 -9.44 -1.03
C LEU A 494 -6.19 -8.43 -0.42
N GLY A 495 -5.32 -8.88 0.49
CA GLY A 495 -4.27 -8.05 1.06
C GLY A 495 -3.25 -7.57 0.02
N ILE A 496 -2.83 -8.43 -0.91
CA ILE A 496 -1.93 -8.07 -2.02
C ILE A 496 -2.61 -7.08 -2.97
N LEU A 497 -3.86 -7.34 -3.36
CA LEU A 497 -4.64 -6.43 -4.22
C LEU A 497 -4.84 -5.06 -3.57
N PHE A 498 -5.06 -5.05 -2.25
CA PHE A 498 -5.17 -3.82 -1.47
C PHE A 498 -3.86 -3.03 -1.50
N LEU A 499 -2.73 -3.66 -1.16
CA LEU A 499 -1.42 -2.99 -1.20
C LEU A 499 -1.06 -2.48 -2.59
N TRP A 500 -1.36 -3.26 -3.64
CA TRP A 500 -1.14 -2.86 -5.01
C TRP A 500 -1.90 -1.57 -5.35
N ASN A 501 -3.21 -1.51 -5.04
CA ASN A 501 -4.01 -0.32 -5.31
C ASN A 501 -3.60 0.89 -4.47
N VAL A 502 -3.25 0.67 -3.20
CA VAL A 502 -2.78 1.75 -2.32
C VAL A 502 -1.49 2.36 -2.85
N VAL A 503 -0.51 1.54 -3.24
CA VAL A 503 0.82 2.00 -3.68
C VAL A 503 0.80 2.57 -5.11
N TRP A 504 0.06 1.94 -6.03
CA TRP A 504 0.11 2.30 -7.44
C TRP A 504 -1.04 3.19 -7.92
N SER A 505 -2.20 3.08 -7.29
CA SER A 505 -3.42 3.81 -7.68
C SER A 505 -3.81 4.91 -6.68
N PHE A 506 -3.15 4.96 -5.51
CA PHE A 506 -3.49 5.88 -4.40
C PHE A 506 -4.98 5.82 -4.02
N THR A 507 -5.56 4.63 -4.10
CA THR A 507 -6.96 4.36 -3.75
C THR A 507 -7.04 3.21 -2.77
N PHE A 508 -8.02 3.32 -1.87
CA PHE A 508 -8.52 2.16 -1.17
C PHE A 508 -9.40 1.36 -2.12
N VAL A 509 -9.27 0.04 -2.06
CA VAL A 509 -10.06 -0.84 -2.95
C VAL A 509 -11.54 -0.65 -2.66
N ASN A 510 -12.30 -0.34 -3.70
CA ASN A 510 -13.76 -0.40 -3.69
C ASN A 510 -14.19 -1.80 -4.09
N PHE A 511 -14.42 -2.65 -3.08
CA PHE A 511 -15.01 -3.96 -3.33
C PHE A 511 -16.49 -3.79 -3.66
N ASP A 512 -16.93 -4.44 -4.73
CA ASP A 512 -18.33 -4.43 -5.17
C ASP A 512 -19.25 -4.99 -4.07
N THR A 513 -20.45 -4.42 -3.94
CA THR A 513 -21.44 -4.83 -2.94
C THR A 513 -21.82 -6.31 -3.09
N ASN A 514 -21.97 -6.83 -4.31
CA ASN A 514 -22.31 -8.24 -4.54
C ASN A 514 -21.13 -9.15 -4.18
N LEU A 515 -19.90 -8.71 -4.45
CA LEU A 515 -18.70 -9.45 -4.05
C LEU A 515 -18.58 -9.50 -2.51
N LEU A 516 -18.79 -8.38 -1.83
CA LEU A 516 -18.78 -8.31 -0.36
C LEU A 516 -19.90 -9.13 0.26
N LEU A 517 -21.10 -9.09 -0.33
CA LEU A 517 -22.24 -9.87 0.11
C LEU A 517 -22.00 -11.36 -0.12
N LEU A 518 -21.38 -11.74 -1.24
CA LEU A 518 -21.00 -13.13 -1.52
C LEU A 518 -19.94 -13.63 -0.53
N VAL A 519 -18.93 -12.81 -0.21
CA VAL A 519 -17.95 -13.14 0.84
C VAL A 519 -18.62 -13.24 2.21
N GLY A 520 -19.47 -12.28 2.58
CA GLY A 520 -20.20 -12.28 3.85
C GLY A 520 -21.14 -13.47 4.00
N VAL A 521 -21.86 -13.83 2.94
CA VAL A 521 -22.73 -15.02 2.89
C VAL A 521 -21.90 -16.30 2.94
N ALA A 522 -20.79 -16.40 2.22
CA ALA A 522 -19.91 -17.57 2.27
C ALA A 522 -19.30 -17.78 3.68
N GLN A 523 -18.89 -16.70 4.36
CA GLN A 523 -18.35 -16.75 5.71
C GLN A 523 -19.43 -17.02 6.78
N SER A 524 -20.65 -16.50 6.60
CA SER A 524 -21.76 -16.74 7.54
C SER A 524 -22.44 -18.10 7.36
N MET A 525 -22.50 -18.64 6.14
CA MET A 525 -22.94 -20.02 5.91
C MET A 525 -22.05 -21.02 6.65
N TYR A 526 -20.73 -20.79 6.70
CA TYR A 526 -19.81 -21.62 7.46
C TYR A 526 -20.18 -21.69 8.96
N VAL A 527 -20.51 -20.55 9.56
CA VAL A 527 -21.01 -20.48 10.95
C VAL A 527 -22.35 -21.21 11.08
N GLY A 528 -23.25 -21.05 10.11
CA GLY A 528 -24.57 -21.69 10.09
C GLY A 528 -24.54 -23.21 9.93
N PHE A 529 -23.60 -23.76 9.14
CA PHE A 529 -23.42 -25.20 9.00
C PHE A 529 -22.78 -25.83 10.25
N LYS A 530 -21.84 -25.13 10.91
CA LYS A 530 -21.28 -25.59 12.19
C LYS A 530 -22.37 -25.73 13.28
N TRP A 531 -23.40 -24.87 13.23
CA TRP A 531 -24.55 -24.93 14.15
C TRP A 531 -25.44 -26.18 13.94
N LYS A 532 -25.38 -26.80 12.76
CA LYS A 532 -26.10 -28.05 12.44
C LYS A 532 -25.27 -29.32 12.69
N GLU A 533 -23.98 -29.20 12.96
CA GLU A 533 -23.05 -30.32 13.21
C GLU A 533 -22.81 -30.57 14.71
N ALA A 534 -23.42 -29.80 15.61
CA ALA A 534 -23.42 -30.12 17.04
C ALA A 534 -24.08 -31.49 17.26
N PRO A 535 -23.44 -32.43 17.98
CA PRO A 535 -23.92 -33.80 18.09
C PRO A 535 -25.31 -33.81 18.76
N ALA A 536 -26.22 -34.58 18.18
CA ALA A 536 -27.53 -34.85 18.76
C ALA A 536 -27.37 -35.28 20.23
N ALA A 537 -28.17 -34.65 21.11
CA ALA A 537 -28.19 -34.97 22.53
C ALA A 537 -28.33 -36.49 22.74
N PRO A 538 -27.63 -37.08 23.72
CA PRO A 538 -27.75 -38.50 24.01
C PRO A 538 -29.21 -38.82 24.34
N ALA A 539 -29.79 -39.78 23.60
CA ALA A 539 -31.13 -40.26 23.84
C ALA A 539 -31.24 -40.86 25.24
N ASP A 540 -32.30 -40.46 25.95
CA ASP A 540 -32.69 -40.86 27.29
C ASP A 540 -32.40 -42.33 27.63
N GLN A 541 -31.76 -42.53 28.80
CA GLN A 541 -31.88 -43.77 29.56
C GLN A 541 -33.30 -43.85 30.13
N LYS A 542 -34.04 -44.90 29.75
CA LYS A 542 -35.26 -45.34 30.41
C LYS A 542 -34.97 -46.47 31.38
#